data_AF-A0A932JSZ6-F1
#
_entry.id   AF-A0A932JSZ6-F1
#
_cell.length_a   1.000
_cell.length_b   1.000
_cell.length_c   1.000
_cell.angle_alpha   90.00
_cell.angle_beta   90.00
_cell.angle_gamma   90.00
#
_symmetry.space_group_name_H-M   'P 1'
#
loop_
_entity.id
_entity.type
_entity.pdbx_description
1 polymer ?
#
loop_
_entity_poly.entity_id
_entity_poly.type
_entity_poly.pdbx_seq_one_letter_code
_entity_poly.pdbx_strand_id
1 'polypeptide(L)'
;MERPPRSVKRALAAALALLASGAGAADFTELRPGARPSGMGSAYTALADDVWGIYHNPAGLARSPFPQMGLTLGRHFAAAGPLAYHAWAYTRPFPVRPGSTVGAGFLGMEQADVGEKNQLMFHYSEAFSFPQYYITRPVSVGANLRIVQVAPPRKPNKLGLALDGGLIVDTPRDGRVGLAITDLNTGLGTPSPAITLGGAWTWERRLTLAADLRVRPGLTEFSPGVEWALFQRLLKLRAGQGFRLDGQGSLALGIGVDYSPLVLDFGMNVPTGNWNRNSGAYVLSAQWRFGAPEFHGRFVGTAARRAEDLRGEIGELERRRKDAETRARAVEADQQSLEGQVRAEEERLRQLQDDSRNLESSVERRRYDLGHPASEPAVPAAVREAAPSSRAAVKKASRRAPARGPSFPLRHRVQPGDTLRRLADLYYGDPSLWEQIYDANPENVERGLPVEGASLRIPAPKRR
;
A
#
# COMPACT_ATOMS: atom_id res chain seq x y z
N MET A 1 25.71 26.38 1.01
CA MET A 1 24.33 26.86 0.85
C MET A 1 24.24 27.65 -0.44
N GLU A 2 23.87 26.99 -1.54
CA GLU A 2 23.73 27.65 -2.84
C GLU A 2 22.49 28.54 -2.86
N ARG A 3 22.64 29.77 -3.37
CA ARG A 3 21.54 30.74 -3.48
C ARG A 3 20.58 30.27 -4.58
N PRO A 4 19.26 30.28 -4.36
CA PRO A 4 18.30 29.82 -5.36
C PRO A 4 18.35 30.70 -6.63
N PRO A 5 18.15 30.10 -7.81
CA PRO A 5 18.28 30.77 -9.10
C PRO A 5 17.31 31.95 -9.24
N ARG A 6 17.74 32.99 -9.98
CA ARG A 6 17.00 34.26 -10.13
C ARG A 6 15.59 34.09 -10.71
N SER A 7 15.33 33.01 -11.46
CA SER A 7 14.01 32.64 -11.98
C SER A 7 13.03 32.25 -10.87
N VAL A 8 13.48 31.49 -9.87
CA VAL A 8 12.66 31.09 -8.70
C VAL A 8 12.31 32.30 -7.86
N LYS A 9 13.23 33.24 -7.66
CA LYS A 9 12.95 34.50 -6.94
C LYS A 9 11.94 35.38 -7.66
N ARG A 10 11.99 35.43 -9.01
CA ARG A 10 11.02 36.18 -9.82
C ARG A 10 9.64 35.51 -9.82
N ALA A 11 9.57 34.18 -9.87
CA ALA A 11 8.33 33.43 -9.73
C ALA A 11 7.72 33.58 -8.32
N LEU A 12 8.56 33.56 -7.27
CA LEU A 12 8.14 33.80 -5.89
C LEU A 12 7.68 35.25 -5.67
N ALA A 13 8.35 36.23 -6.27
CA ALA A 13 7.96 37.64 -6.22
C ALA A 13 6.67 37.92 -7.02
N ALA A 14 6.46 37.25 -8.16
CA ALA A 14 5.20 37.33 -8.90
C ALA A 14 4.05 36.66 -8.11
N ALA A 15 4.32 35.52 -7.45
CA ALA A 15 3.38 34.89 -6.55
C ALA A 15 3.05 35.77 -5.32
N LEU A 16 4.04 36.48 -4.75
CA LEU A 16 3.83 37.45 -3.67
C LEU A 16 3.09 38.71 -4.15
N ALA A 17 3.34 39.18 -5.38
CA ALA A 17 2.66 40.34 -5.93
C ALA A 17 1.17 40.06 -6.23
N LEU A 18 0.81 38.81 -6.55
CA LEU A 18 -0.60 38.37 -6.63
C LEU A 18 -1.29 38.26 -5.26
N LEU A 19 -0.54 38.22 -4.15
CA LEU A 19 -1.08 38.13 -2.79
C LEU A 19 -1.40 39.50 -2.15
N ALA A 20 -1.04 40.61 -2.82
CA ALA A 20 -1.28 41.97 -2.36
C ALA A 20 -2.47 42.61 -3.10
N SER A 21 -3.69 42.14 -2.85
CA SER A 21 -4.88 42.93 -3.18
C SER A 21 -5.95 42.77 -2.09
N GLY A 22 -6.27 43.90 -1.45
CA GLY A 22 -7.29 44.02 -0.43
C GLY A 22 -8.69 44.26 -1.04
N ALA A 23 -9.67 43.68 -0.36
CA ALA A 23 -11.11 43.61 -0.59
C ALA A 23 -11.81 44.79 -1.30
N GLY A 24 -12.78 44.44 -2.16
CA GLY A 24 -13.74 45.39 -2.73
C GLY A 24 -14.86 44.77 -3.60
N ALA A 25 -15.07 43.45 -3.55
CA ALA A 25 -16.18 42.78 -4.22
C ALA A 25 -16.98 41.97 -3.21
N ALA A 26 -18.29 41.84 -3.43
CA ALA A 26 -19.17 40.92 -2.73
C ALA A 26 -18.49 39.55 -2.51
N ASP A 27 -17.98 39.28 -1.30
CA ASP A 27 -17.05 38.18 -1.07
C ASP A 27 -17.78 36.89 -0.70
N PHE A 28 -18.47 36.31 -1.67
CA PHE A 28 -19.03 34.95 -1.58
C PHE A 28 -17.96 33.85 -1.69
N THR A 29 -16.66 34.17 -1.53
CA THR A 29 -15.53 33.25 -1.77
C THR A 29 -15.17 32.45 -0.51
N GLU A 30 -15.69 32.85 0.65
CA GLU A 30 -15.42 32.17 1.91
C GLU A 30 -16.21 30.89 2.10
N LEU A 31 -17.45 30.86 1.60
CA LEU A 31 -18.39 29.79 1.90
C LEU A 31 -18.21 28.61 0.95
N ARG A 32 -18.01 27.43 1.52
CA ARG A 32 -17.99 26.16 0.79
C ARG A 32 -19.09 25.24 1.35
N PRO A 33 -19.86 24.56 0.48
CA PRO A 33 -20.97 23.72 0.90
C PRO A 33 -20.53 22.44 1.63
N GLY A 34 -21.48 21.87 2.37
CA GLY A 34 -21.37 20.57 3.05
C GLY A 34 -21.41 20.70 4.58
N ALA A 35 -22.30 19.93 5.23
CA ALA A 35 -22.45 19.99 6.68
C ALA A 35 -21.27 19.36 7.43
N ARG A 36 -20.67 18.30 6.87
CA ARG A 36 -19.46 17.68 7.44
C ARG A 36 -18.26 18.64 7.48
N PRO A 37 -17.85 19.30 6.37
CA PRO A 37 -16.82 20.33 6.41
C PRO A 37 -17.17 21.48 7.36
N SER A 38 -18.43 21.93 7.37
CA SER A 38 -18.88 22.99 8.27
C SER A 38 -18.72 22.59 9.74
N GLY A 39 -19.16 21.39 10.15
CA GLY A 39 -19.05 20.89 11.53
C GLY A 39 -17.61 20.60 11.99
N MET A 40 -16.65 20.54 11.06
CA MET A 40 -15.22 20.41 11.32
C MET A 40 -14.49 21.76 11.32
N GLY A 41 -15.21 22.88 11.26
CA GLY A 41 -14.61 24.22 11.22
C GLY A 41 -13.84 24.50 9.93
N SER A 42 -14.25 23.87 8.82
CA SER A 42 -13.57 23.88 7.50
C SER A 42 -12.30 23.01 7.40
N ALA A 43 -11.96 22.22 8.41
CA ALA A 43 -10.86 21.25 8.37
C ALA A 43 -11.22 20.02 7.50
N TYR A 44 -11.03 20.10 6.19
CA TYR A 44 -11.57 19.11 5.26
C TYR A 44 -10.68 18.79 4.05
N THR A 45 -9.68 19.60 3.73
CA THR A 45 -8.89 19.52 2.49
C THR A 45 -8.16 18.18 2.32
N ALA A 46 -7.62 17.62 3.40
CA ALA A 46 -6.98 16.31 3.37
C ALA A 46 -7.98 15.14 3.53
N LEU A 47 -9.19 15.41 4.03
CA LEU A 47 -10.21 14.38 4.24
C LEU A 47 -11.01 14.12 2.98
N ALA A 48 -11.53 15.17 2.33
CA ALA A 48 -12.24 15.28 1.05
C ALA A 48 -12.74 14.00 0.32
N ASP A 49 -13.19 12.97 1.05
CA ASP A 49 -13.42 11.61 0.56
C ASP A 49 -14.90 11.29 0.31
N ASP A 50 -15.75 12.30 0.40
CA ASP A 50 -17.15 12.24 0.02
C ASP A 50 -17.48 13.23 -1.10
N VAL A 51 -18.73 13.23 -1.55
CA VAL A 51 -19.21 14.04 -2.69
C VAL A 51 -18.91 15.54 -2.53
N TRP A 52 -18.80 16.04 -1.29
CA TRP A 52 -18.50 17.45 -1.02
C TRP A 52 -17.04 17.81 -1.31
N GLY A 53 -16.16 16.82 -1.49
CA GLY A 53 -14.78 17.01 -1.93
C GLY A 53 -14.67 17.83 -3.22
N ILE A 54 -15.69 17.77 -4.09
CA ILE A 54 -15.75 18.59 -5.32
C ILE A 54 -15.63 20.09 -5.04
N TYR A 55 -16.06 20.59 -3.88
CA TYR A 55 -16.03 22.02 -3.52
C TYR A 55 -14.79 22.43 -2.70
N HIS A 56 -14.02 21.45 -2.21
CA HIS A 56 -12.93 21.68 -1.27
C HIS A 56 -11.60 21.23 -1.82
N ASN A 57 -11.47 19.93 -2.12
CA ASN A 57 -10.28 19.35 -2.73
C ASN A 57 -10.70 18.26 -3.73
N PRO A 58 -10.68 18.54 -5.05
CA PRO A 58 -11.13 17.58 -6.05
C PRO A 58 -10.32 16.27 -6.04
N ALA A 59 -9.07 16.27 -5.56
CA ALA A 59 -8.27 15.05 -5.51
C ALA A 59 -8.85 13.97 -4.58
N GLY A 60 -9.62 14.35 -3.54
CA GLY A 60 -10.18 13.36 -2.61
C GLY A 60 -11.29 12.49 -3.19
N LEU A 61 -11.84 12.89 -4.33
CA LEU A 61 -12.82 12.10 -5.08
C LEU A 61 -12.18 11.00 -5.94
N ALA A 62 -10.86 11.03 -6.12
CA ALA A 62 -10.16 9.97 -6.81
C ALA A 62 -10.40 8.64 -6.09
N ARG A 63 -10.58 7.55 -6.86
CA ARG A 63 -10.90 6.21 -6.33
C ARG A 63 -12.21 6.16 -5.52
N SER A 64 -13.17 7.06 -5.76
CA SER A 64 -14.52 6.88 -5.23
C SER A 64 -15.03 5.48 -5.60
N PRO A 65 -15.53 4.67 -4.65
CA PRO A 65 -15.92 3.29 -4.93
C PRO A 65 -17.29 3.17 -5.61
N PHE A 66 -18.16 4.17 -5.41
CA PHE A 66 -19.55 4.16 -5.84
C PHE A 66 -19.91 5.49 -6.51
N PRO A 67 -20.92 5.53 -7.38
CA PRO A 67 -21.58 6.79 -7.72
C PRO A 67 -22.23 7.40 -6.48
N GLN A 68 -22.11 8.71 -6.31
CA GLN A 68 -22.62 9.43 -5.15
C GLN A 68 -23.36 10.68 -5.61
N MET A 69 -24.49 10.98 -4.96
CA MET A 69 -25.19 12.26 -5.10
C MET A 69 -25.30 12.92 -3.74
N GLY A 70 -25.09 14.22 -3.67
CA GLY A 70 -25.25 15.02 -2.46
C GLY A 70 -26.14 16.22 -2.72
N LEU A 71 -26.95 16.58 -1.72
CA LEU A 71 -27.69 17.84 -1.66
C LEU A 71 -27.44 18.49 -0.30
N THR A 72 -27.24 19.79 -0.29
CA THR A 72 -27.05 20.57 0.93
C THR A 72 -27.78 21.88 0.85
N LEU A 73 -28.31 22.30 1.99
CA LEU A 73 -28.97 23.57 2.21
C LEU A 73 -28.29 24.19 3.42
N GLY A 74 -27.94 25.47 3.32
CA GLY A 74 -27.34 26.16 4.44
C GLY A 74 -27.75 27.62 4.51
N ARG A 75 -27.69 28.15 5.73
CA ARG A 75 -27.99 29.54 6.04
C ARG A 75 -26.97 30.08 7.02
N HIS A 76 -26.39 31.23 6.67
CA HIS A 76 -25.43 31.96 7.48
C HIS A 76 -26.03 33.30 7.86
N PHE A 77 -25.94 33.65 9.14
CA PHE A 77 -26.37 34.93 9.66
C PHE A 77 -25.13 35.79 9.88
N ALA A 78 -25.02 36.86 9.09
CA ALA A 78 -23.93 37.82 9.13
C ALA A 78 -24.49 39.24 9.32
N ALA A 79 -23.61 40.19 9.66
CA ALA A 79 -23.99 41.60 9.83
C ALA A 79 -24.58 42.23 8.55
N ALA A 80 -24.17 41.75 7.37
CA ALA A 80 -24.68 42.17 6.07
C ALA A 80 -26.00 41.47 5.65
N GLY A 81 -26.70 40.84 6.59
CA GLY A 81 -27.94 40.10 6.34
C GLY A 81 -27.75 38.59 6.18
N PRO A 82 -28.85 37.82 6.19
CA PRO A 82 -28.80 36.37 6.05
C PRO A 82 -28.36 35.97 4.63
N LEU A 83 -27.37 35.10 4.55
CA LEU A 83 -26.90 34.43 3.33
C LEU A 83 -27.49 33.02 3.31
N ALA A 84 -28.25 32.70 2.26
CA ALA A 84 -28.74 31.36 2.01
C ALA A 84 -27.92 30.73 0.87
N TYR A 85 -27.68 29.42 0.95
CA TYR A 85 -27.08 28.69 -0.15
C TYR A 85 -27.65 27.28 -0.25
N HIS A 86 -27.60 26.76 -1.47
CA HIS A 86 -27.92 25.39 -1.77
C HIS A 86 -26.87 24.84 -2.72
N ALA A 87 -26.53 23.56 -2.56
CA ALA A 87 -25.63 22.92 -3.49
C ALA A 87 -26.04 21.48 -3.73
N TRP A 88 -25.78 21.01 -4.93
CA TRP A 88 -25.85 19.59 -5.25
C TRP A 88 -24.59 19.16 -5.97
N ALA A 89 -24.25 17.88 -5.84
CA ALA A 89 -23.12 17.31 -6.54
C ALA A 89 -23.42 15.86 -6.88
N TYR A 90 -22.95 15.43 -8.04
CA TYR A 90 -23.00 14.06 -8.49
C TYR A 90 -21.61 13.65 -8.97
N THR A 91 -21.10 12.56 -8.44
CA THR A 91 -19.81 11.99 -8.83
C THR A 91 -19.99 10.52 -9.15
N ARG A 92 -19.22 10.02 -10.11
CA ARG A 92 -19.18 8.59 -10.44
C ARG A 92 -17.78 8.13 -10.79
N PRO A 93 -17.41 6.89 -10.43
CA PRO A 93 -16.18 6.27 -10.90
C PRO A 93 -16.23 6.20 -12.43
N PHE A 94 -15.14 6.59 -13.10
CA PHE A 94 -15.09 6.57 -14.55
C PHE A 94 -14.62 5.19 -15.03
N PRO A 95 -15.47 4.39 -15.71
CA PRO A 95 -15.18 2.96 -15.94
C PRO A 95 -13.94 2.69 -16.79
N VAL A 96 -13.57 3.63 -17.67
CA VAL A 96 -12.48 3.46 -18.63
C VAL A 96 -11.11 3.51 -17.95
N ARG A 97 -10.96 4.26 -16.85
CA ARG A 97 -9.70 4.39 -16.10
C ARG A 97 -9.94 4.09 -14.62
N PRO A 98 -9.60 2.88 -14.14
CA PRO A 98 -9.73 2.53 -12.74
C PRO A 98 -9.05 3.55 -11.82
N GLY A 99 -9.75 3.99 -10.78
CA GLY A 99 -9.25 5.01 -9.85
C GLY A 99 -9.52 6.46 -10.29
N SER A 100 -10.05 6.68 -11.49
CA SER A 100 -10.54 8.00 -11.90
C SER A 100 -12.03 8.19 -11.60
N THR A 101 -12.43 9.44 -11.40
CA THR A 101 -13.80 9.84 -11.06
C THR A 101 -14.17 11.10 -11.83
N VAL A 102 -15.39 11.13 -12.35
CA VAL A 102 -15.97 12.28 -13.03
C VAL A 102 -17.21 12.74 -12.30
N GLY A 103 -17.52 14.03 -12.38
CA GLY A 103 -18.70 14.54 -11.72
C GLY A 103 -19.11 15.92 -12.19
N ALA A 104 -20.24 16.37 -11.66
CA ALA A 104 -20.72 17.73 -11.81
C ALA A 104 -21.31 18.21 -10.49
N GLY A 105 -21.30 19.51 -10.27
CA GLY A 105 -21.91 20.12 -9.10
C GLY A 105 -22.41 21.52 -9.40
N PHE A 106 -23.34 21.98 -8.58
CA PHE A 106 -23.88 23.32 -8.64
C PHE A 106 -23.98 23.91 -7.23
N LEU A 107 -23.64 25.19 -7.12
CA LEU A 107 -23.73 25.96 -5.88
C LEU A 107 -24.40 27.30 -6.18
N GLY A 108 -25.57 27.51 -5.58
CA GLY A 108 -26.29 28.78 -5.61
C GLY A 108 -26.21 29.45 -4.24
N MET A 109 -25.93 30.75 -4.25
CA MET A 109 -25.86 31.60 -3.05
C MET A 109 -26.67 32.87 -3.29
N GLU A 110 -27.38 33.30 -2.26
CA GLU A 110 -28.17 34.52 -2.27
C GLU A 110 -28.03 35.25 -0.93
N GLN A 111 -27.78 36.56 -1.00
CA GLN A 111 -27.78 37.44 0.16
C GLN A 111 -28.40 38.78 -0.22
N ALA A 112 -29.46 39.17 0.50
CA ALA A 112 -30.34 40.28 0.13
C ALA A 112 -29.62 41.58 -0.24
N ASP A 113 -28.60 41.98 0.52
CA ASP A 113 -27.89 43.25 0.33
C ASP A 113 -26.59 43.14 -0.49
N VAL A 114 -26.23 41.92 -0.93
CA VAL A 114 -24.94 41.63 -1.57
C VAL A 114 -25.10 41.06 -2.97
N GLY A 115 -26.17 40.33 -3.24
CA GLY A 115 -26.53 39.78 -4.54
C GLY A 115 -26.59 38.25 -4.57
N GLU A 116 -26.49 37.71 -5.79
CA GLU A 116 -26.52 36.28 -6.06
C GLU A 116 -25.22 35.80 -6.70
N LYS A 117 -24.85 34.55 -6.41
CA LYS A 117 -23.73 33.86 -7.05
C LYS A 117 -24.13 32.42 -7.36
N ASN A 118 -24.01 32.06 -8.63
CA ASN A 118 -24.26 30.70 -9.11
C ASN A 118 -22.97 30.13 -9.69
N GLN A 119 -22.67 28.88 -9.35
CA GLN A 119 -21.50 28.15 -9.85
C GLN A 119 -21.94 26.80 -10.40
N LEU A 120 -21.63 26.54 -11.66
CA LEU A 120 -21.71 25.20 -12.25
C LEU A 120 -20.29 24.64 -12.36
N MET A 121 -20.10 23.38 -12.01
CA MET A 121 -18.78 22.77 -11.94
C MET A 121 -18.76 21.43 -12.66
N PHE A 122 -17.66 21.17 -13.35
CA PHE A 122 -17.32 19.88 -13.95
C PHE A 122 -16.04 19.37 -13.32
N HIS A 123 -16.04 18.10 -12.94
CA HIS A 123 -15.02 17.49 -12.10
C HIS A 123 -14.33 16.33 -12.81
N TYR A 124 -13.01 16.25 -12.67
CA TYR A 124 -12.20 15.09 -12.99
C TYR A 124 -11.15 14.86 -11.91
N SER A 125 -10.99 13.63 -11.44
CA SER A 125 -9.92 13.23 -10.53
C SER A 125 -9.38 11.86 -10.89
N GLU A 126 -8.12 11.61 -10.53
CA GLU A 126 -7.40 10.39 -10.85
C GLU A 126 -6.35 10.09 -9.77
N ALA A 127 -6.09 8.81 -9.52
CA ALA A 127 -5.05 8.37 -8.62
C ALA A 127 -3.92 7.69 -9.39
N PHE A 128 -2.70 8.20 -9.20
CA PHE A 128 -1.48 7.68 -9.78
C PHE A 128 -0.69 6.90 -8.74
N SER A 129 -0.13 5.76 -9.13
CA SER A 129 0.79 4.98 -8.29
C SER A 129 2.18 5.02 -8.90
N PHE A 130 3.19 5.32 -8.09
CA PHE A 130 4.58 5.46 -8.53
C PHE A 130 5.50 4.45 -7.80
N PRO A 131 5.27 3.13 -7.97
CA PRO A 131 6.01 2.09 -7.22
C PRO A 131 7.53 2.14 -7.44
N GLN A 132 7.98 2.73 -8.55
CA GLN A 132 9.40 2.84 -8.93
C GLN A 132 10.17 3.97 -8.20
N TYR A 133 9.48 4.91 -7.55
CA TYR A 133 10.09 6.12 -6.98
C TYR A 133 10.06 6.17 -5.44
N TYR A 134 10.04 5.01 -4.77
CA TYR A 134 9.87 4.87 -3.31
C TYR A 134 8.57 5.47 -2.72
N ILE A 135 7.69 6.02 -3.57
CA ILE A 135 6.34 6.45 -3.20
C ILE A 135 5.45 5.21 -3.24
N THR A 136 5.36 4.51 -2.12
CA THR A 136 4.61 3.24 -1.99
C THR A 136 3.10 3.41 -2.00
N ARG A 137 2.59 4.63 -1.80
CA ARG A 137 1.15 4.93 -1.75
C ARG A 137 0.70 5.79 -2.92
N PRO A 138 -0.53 5.57 -3.43
CA PRO A 138 -1.06 6.33 -4.54
C PRO A 138 -1.19 7.82 -4.19
N VAL A 139 -0.86 8.65 -5.16
CA VAL A 139 -1.07 10.10 -5.14
C VAL A 139 -2.36 10.38 -5.91
N SER A 140 -3.31 11.02 -5.25
CA SER A 140 -4.56 11.45 -5.88
C SER A 140 -4.43 12.89 -6.35
N VAL A 141 -4.87 13.15 -7.58
CA VAL A 141 -4.94 14.51 -8.14
C VAL A 141 -6.34 14.75 -8.67
N GLY A 142 -6.77 16.00 -8.69
CA GLY A 142 -8.06 16.37 -9.23
C GLY A 142 -8.10 17.80 -9.72
N ALA A 143 -9.03 18.06 -10.62
CA ALA A 143 -9.28 19.38 -11.15
C ALA A 143 -10.78 19.62 -11.34
N ASN A 144 -11.18 20.88 -11.20
CA ASN A 144 -12.51 21.33 -11.53
C ASN A 144 -12.46 22.47 -12.54
N LEU A 145 -13.37 22.44 -13.49
CA LEU A 145 -13.74 23.60 -14.29
C LEU A 145 -15.05 24.17 -13.74
N ARG A 146 -15.04 25.45 -13.36
CA ARG A 146 -16.22 26.15 -12.85
C ARG A 146 -16.62 27.28 -13.78
N ILE A 147 -17.92 27.37 -14.05
CA ILE A 147 -18.58 28.51 -14.67
C ILE A 147 -19.28 29.27 -13.56
N VAL A 148 -18.92 30.53 -13.37
CA VAL A 148 -19.37 31.34 -12.24
C VAL A 148 -20.11 32.55 -12.78
N GLN A 149 -21.35 32.72 -12.31
CA GLN A 149 -22.12 33.93 -12.52
C GLN A 149 -22.28 34.66 -11.19
N VAL A 150 -22.03 35.97 -11.21
CA VAL A 150 -22.28 36.87 -10.08
C VAL A 150 -23.24 37.95 -10.54
N ALA A 151 -24.33 38.13 -9.80
CA ALA A 151 -25.34 39.15 -10.04
C ALA A 151 -25.40 40.09 -8.82
N PRO A 152 -24.59 41.17 -8.81
CA PRO A 152 -24.63 42.14 -7.72
C PRO A 152 -25.85 43.06 -7.84
N PRO A 153 -26.36 43.62 -6.73
CA PRO A 153 -27.45 44.58 -6.74
C PRO A 153 -27.09 45.79 -7.59
N ARG A 154 -28.02 46.20 -8.48
CA ARG A 154 -27.92 47.43 -9.28
C ARG A 154 -26.68 47.52 -10.18
N LYS A 155 -26.01 46.39 -10.46
CA LYS A 155 -24.87 46.29 -11.38
C LYS A 155 -25.13 45.20 -12.42
N PRO A 156 -24.52 45.26 -13.62
CA PRO A 156 -24.67 44.22 -14.61
C PRO A 156 -24.10 42.89 -14.11
N ASN A 157 -24.73 41.79 -14.54
CA ASN A 157 -24.26 40.43 -14.25
C ASN A 157 -22.88 40.20 -14.85
N LYS A 158 -22.04 39.49 -14.10
CA LYS A 158 -20.70 39.08 -14.55
C LYS A 158 -20.66 37.57 -14.68
N LEU A 159 -20.12 37.10 -15.80
CA LEU A 159 -19.84 35.70 -16.06
C LEU A 159 -18.32 35.52 -16.09
N GLY A 160 -17.82 34.46 -15.47
CA GLY A 160 -16.42 34.11 -15.48
C GLY A 160 -16.19 32.61 -15.43
N LEU A 161 -14.95 32.24 -15.72
CA LEU A 161 -14.47 30.87 -15.64
C LEU A 161 -13.49 30.77 -14.49
N ALA A 162 -13.52 29.66 -13.76
CA ALA A 162 -12.55 29.37 -12.72
C ALA A 162 -12.05 27.93 -12.81
N LEU A 163 -10.79 27.74 -12.42
CA LEU A 163 -10.17 26.43 -12.28
C LEU A 163 -9.83 26.18 -10.82
N ASP A 164 -10.03 24.94 -10.39
CA ASP A 164 -9.51 24.46 -9.12
C ASP A 164 -8.63 23.23 -9.36
N GLY A 165 -7.59 23.09 -8.55
CA GLY A 165 -6.68 21.97 -8.56
C GLY A 165 -6.51 21.40 -7.16
N GLY A 166 -6.32 20.09 -7.08
CA GLY A 166 -6.19 19.36 -5.84
C GLY A 166 -5.14 18.27 -5.93
N LEU A 167 -4.50 17.99 -4.81
CA LEU A 167 -3.58 16.88 -4.62
C LEU A 167 -3.77 16.31 -3.21
N ILE A 168 -3.78 14.98 -3.09
CA ILE A 168 -3.79 14.27 -1.80
C ILE A 168 -2.77 13.14 -1.86
N VAL A 169 -1.97 13.04 -0.80
CA VAL A 169 -1.01 11.97 -0.60
C VAL A 169 -1.35 11.23 0.68
N ASP A 170 -1.51 9.91 0.58
CA ASP A 170 -1.68 9.04 1.73
C ASP A 170 -0.31 8.79 2.38
N THR A 171 -0.18 9.03 3.68
CA THR A 171 1.04 8.79 4.47
C THR A 171 0.93 7.50 5.28
N PRO A 172 2.04 6.83 5.64
CA PRO A 172 2.01 5.70 6.57
C PRO A 172 1.23 6.02 7.87
N ARG A 173 0.69 4.99 8.52
CA ARG A 173 -0.12 5.10 9.77
C ARG A 173 -1.43 5.90 9.63
N ASP A 174 -2.16 5.69 8.53
CA ASP A 174 -3.48 6.29 8.27
C ASP A 174 -3.53 7.83 8.33
N GLY A 175 -2.40 8.47 7.98
CA GLY A 175 -2.35 9.92 7.76
C GLY A 175 -2.61 10.29 6.29
N ARG A 176 -3.05 11.52 6.06
CA ARG A 176 -3.25 12.12 4.74
C ARG A 176 -2.77 13.56 4.75
N VAL A 177 -2.16 13.98 3.65
CA VAL A 177 -1.79 15.38 3.42
C VAL A 177 -2.45 15.83 2.12
N GLY A 178 -3.12 16.98 2.16
CA GLY A 178 -3.82 17.54 1.02
C GLY A 178 -3.33 18.94 0.69
N LEU A 179 -3.26 19.26 -0.59
CA LEU A 179 -3.06 20.61 -1.12
C LEU A 179 -4.20 20.92 -2.09
N ALA A 180 -4.84 22.07 -1.93
CA ALA A 180 -5.85 22.56 -2.85
C ALA A 180 -5.55 24.00 -3.26
N ILE A 181 -5.71 24.29 -4.54
CA ILE A 181 -5.66 25.63 -5.11
C ILE A 181 -7.03 25.91 -5.69
N THR A 182 -7.75 26.88 -5.13
CA THR A 182 -9.12 27.22 -5.55
C THR A 182 -9.22 28.66 -6.05
N ASP A 183 -10.26 28.92 -6.82
CA ASP A 183 -10.66 30.25 -7.27
C ASP A 183 -9.66 30.93 -8.23
N LEU A 184 -8.93 30.14 -9.02
CA LEU A 184 -8.16 30.64 -10.17
C LEU A 184 -9.14 31.07 -11.27
N ASN A 185 -9.64 32.30 -11.17
CA ASN A 185 -10.72 32.78 -12.01
C ASN A 185 -10.30 33.89 -12.97
N THR A 186 -11.04 34.00 -14.08
CA THR A 186 -10.97 35.09 -15.06
C THR A 186 -12.38 35.60 -15.35
N GLY A 187 -12.50 36.88 -15.72
CA GLY A 187 -13.78 37.50 -16.11
C GLY A 187 -14.65 38.02 -14.95
N LEU A 188 -14.36 37.66 -13.69
CA LEU A 188 -15.11 38.14 -12.51
C LEU A 188 -14.57 39.45 -11.92
N GLY A 189 -13.39 39.90 -12.34
CA GLY A 189 -12.68 41.05 -11.79
C GLY A 189 -11.30 40.65 -11.28
N THR A 190 -10.89 41.18 -10.11
CA THR A 190 -9.61 40.85 -9.49
C THR A 190 -9.57 39.37 -9.08
N PRO A 191 -8.61 38.57 -9.58
CA PRO A 191 -8.45 37.19 -9.16
C PRO A 191 -8.17 37.12 -7.65
N SER A 192 -8.84 36.21 -6.94
CA SER A 192 -8.60 35.95 -5.51
C SER A 192 -8.33 34.46 -5.31
N PRO A 193 -7.18 33.94 -5.81
CA PRO A 193 -6.84 32.54 -5.62
C PRO A 193 -6.63 32.24 -4.14
N ALA A 194 -7.02 31.04 -3.72
CA ALA A 194 -6.77 30.54 -2.37
C ALA A 194 -5.95 29.26 -2.42
N ILE A 195 -4.92 29.18 -1.58
CA ILE A 195 -4.10 27.99 -1.39
C ILE A 195 -4.47 27.41 -0.04
N THR A 196 -4.80 26.13 0.01
CA THR A 196 -5.15 25.42 1.24
C THR A 196 -4.25 24.21 1.41
N LEU A 197 -3.55 24.13 2.54
CA LEU A 197 -2.77 22.96 2.94
C LEU A 197 -3.47 22.29 4.11
N GLY A 198 -3.81 21.02 3.96
CA GLY A 198 -4.49 20.22 4.97
C GLY A 198 -3.68 19.02 5.42
N GLY A 199 -3.81 18.67 6.69
CA GLY A 199 -3.32 17.42 7.26
C GLY A 199 -4.45 16.70 7.97
N ALA A 200 -4.52 15.38 7.84
CA ALA A 200 -5.49 14.55 8.54
C ALA A 200 -4.84 13.28 9.06
N TRP A 201 -5.29 12.80 10.21
CA TRP A 201 -4.83 11.57 10.82
C TRP A 201 -5.99 10.81 11.43
N THR A 202 -6.10 9.52 11.13
CA THR A 202 -7.18 8.66 11.63
C THR A 202 -6.63 7.57 12.54
N TRP A 203 -7.09 7.55 13.80
CA TRP A 203 -6.77 6.54 14.80
C TRP A 203 -7.87 5.46 14.85
N GLU A 204 -7.49 4.20 14.62
CA GLU A 204 -8.34 2.99 14.69
C GLU A 204 -9.71 3.11 14.01
N ARG A 205 -9.82 3.98 12.98
CA ARG A 205 -11.08 4.30 12.29
C ARG A 205 -12.19 4.84 13.20
N ARG A 206 -11.85 5.30 14.41
CA ARG A 206 -12.76 5.87 15.40
C ARG A 206 -12.57 7.36 15.56
N LEU A 207 -11.34 7.82 15.69
CA LEU A 207 -11.03 9.23 15.89
C LEU A 207 -10.26 9.76 14.69
N THR A 208 -10.72 10.85 14.10
CA THR A 208 -10.05 11.53 13.00
C THR A 208 -9.76 12.95 13.41
N LEU A 209 -8.49 13.34 13.36
CA LEU A 209 -8.02 14.70 13.58
C LEU A 209 -7.70 15.30 12.21
N ALA A 210 -8.08 16.56 12.00
CA ALA A 210 -7.78 17.30 10.78
C ALA A 210 -7.39 18.74 11.11
N ALA A 211 -6.52 19.32 10.30
CA ALA A 211 -6.17 20.73 10.39
C ALA A 211 -5.87 21.27 9.00
N ASP A 212 -6.48 22.40 8.65
CA ASP A 212 -6.28 23.09 7.39
C ASP A 212 -5.72 24.49 7.63
N LEU A 213 -4.76 24.91 6.80
CA LEU A 213 -4.24 26.27 6.70
C LEU A 213 -4.60 26.82 5.32
N ARG A 214 -5.46 27.83 5.28
CA ARG A 214 -5.89 28.50 4.05
C ARG A 214 -5.30 29.90 3.98
N VAL A 215 -4.66 30.21 2.85
CA VAL A 215 -4.05 31.50 2.54
C VAL A 215 -4.68 32.07 1.28
N ARG A 216 -5.16 33.30 1.34
CA ARG A 216 -5.66 34.08 0.21
C ARG A 216 -5.25 35.55 0.36
N PRO A 217 -5.32 36.37 -0.71
CA PRO A 217 -5.08 37.81 -0.58
C PRO A 217 -5.98 38.41 0.51
N GLY A 218 -5.37 39.00 1.53
CA GLY A 218 -6.08 39.68 2.63
C GLY A 218 -6.78 38.80 3.67
N LEU A 219 -6.61 37.47 3.66
CA LEU A 219 -7.13 36.59 4.72
C LEU A 219 -6.28 35.33 4.87
N THR A 220 -5.90 35.00 6.10
CA THR A 220 -5.32 33.71 6.47
C THR A 220 -6.15 33.06 7.57
N GLU A 221 -6.52 31.79 7.36
CA GLU A 221 -7.41 31.04 8.23
C GLU A 221 -6.76 29.71 8.60
N PHE A 222 -6.75 29.40 9.89
CA PHE A 222 -6.33 28.10 10.42
C PHE A 222 -7.53 27.39 11.04
N SER A 223 -7.77 26.16 10.64
CA SER A 223 -8.97 25.39 10.95
C SER A 223 -8.62 24.00 11.46
N PRO A 224 -8.49 23.79 12.77
CA PRO A 224 -8.49 22.46 13.38
C PRO A 224 -9.90 21.89 13.53
N GLY A 225 -10.01 20.57 13.39
CA GLY A 225 -11.25 19.82 13.59
C GLY A 225 -11.01 18.37 14.02
N VAL A 226 -12.03 17.79 14.66
CA VAL A 226 -12.06 16.41 15.14
C VAL A 226 -13.39 15.74 14.77
N GLU A 227 -13.31 14.53 14.22
CA GLU A 227 -14.45 13.65 13.95
C GLU A 227 -14.31 12.39 14.81
N TRP A 228 -15.33 12.11 15.63
CA TRP A 228 -15.41 10.90 16.44
C TRP A 228 -16.55 10.01 15.96
N ALA A 229 -16.18 8.86 15.41
CA ALA A 229 -17.08 7.84 14.93
C ALA A 229 -17.45 6.84 16.05
N LEU A 230 -18.75 6.71 16.29
CA LEU A 230 -19.39 5.84 17.27
C LEU A 230 -20.20 4.75 16.55
N PHE A 231 -20.54 3.66 17.26
CA PHE A 231 -21.40 2.57 16.76
C PHE A 231 -21.01 2.07 15.36
N GLN A 232 -19.74 1.65 15.19
CA GLN A 232 -19.18 1.22 13.90
C GLN A 232 -19.35 2.25 12.77
N ARG A 233 -19.20 3.54 13.10
CA ARG A 233 -19.32 4.70 12.20
C ARG A 233 -20.75 5.05 11.78
N LEU A 234 -21.78 4.46 12.39
CA LEU A 234 -23.16 4.88 12.19
C LEU A 234 -23.35 6.33 12.60
N LEU A 235 -22.89 6.69 13.80
CA LEU A 235 -22.97 8.04 14.33
C LEU A 235 -21.57 8.67 14.30
N LYS A 236 -21.47 9.92 13.86
CA LYS A 236 -20.23 10.70 13.84
C LYS A 236 -20.49 12.03 14.51
N LEU A 237 -19.75 12.31 15.56
CA LEU A 237 -19.75 13.60 16.23
C LEU A 237 -18.56 14.41 15.71
N ARG A 238 -18.76 15.69 15.47
CA ARG A 238 -17.75 16.58 14.89
C ARG A 238 -17.68 17.86 15.68
N ALA A 239 -16.47 18.35 15.88
CA ALA A 239 -16.21 19.66 16.42
C ALA A 239 -15.00 20.27 15.70
N GLY A 240 -15.01 21.58 15.52
CA GLY A 240 -13.86 22.29 14.99
C GLY A 240 -13.92 23.76 15.32
N GLN A 241 -12.84 24.47 15.02
CA GLN A 241 -12.77 25.90 15.27
C GLN A 241 -12.04 26.57 14.13
N GLY A 242 -12.68 27.54 13.48
CA GLY A 242 -12.01 28.37 12.47
C GLY A 242 -11.38 29.58 13.15
N PHE A 243 -10.05 29.68 13.11
CA PHE A 243 -9.29 30.84 13.53
C PHE A 243 -8.97 31.70 12.32
N ARG A 244 -9.75 32.76 12.13
CA ARG A 244 -9.41 33.84 11.20
C ARG A 244 -8.47 34.80 11.92
N LEU A 245 -7.28 34.99 11.38
CA LEU A 245 -6.25 35.85 12.00
C LEU A 245 -6.70 37.32 12.13
N ASP A 246 -7.69 37.75 11.33
CA ASP A 246 -8.28 39.09 11.35
C ASP A 246 -9.52 39.23 12.25
N GLY A 247 -9.80 38.25 13.12
CA GLY A 247 -10.65 38.44 14.29
C GLY A 247 -12.13 38.15 14.09
N GLN A 248 -12.49 36.86 14.18
CA GLN A 248 -13.67 36.34 14.90
C GLN A 248 -13.63 34.80 14.85
N GLY A 249 -13.46 34.17 16.02
CA GLY A 249 -13.47 32.71 16.13
C GLY A 249 -14.91 32.18 16.19
N SER A 250 -15.20 31.12 15.42
CA SER A 250 -16.46 30.38 15.53
C SER A 250 -16.20 28.94 15.93
N LEU A 251 -17.02 28.42 16.83
CA LEU A 251 -17.05 27.02 17.21
C LEU A 251 -17.99 26.30 16.24
N ALA A 252 -17.44 25.35 15.50
CA ALA A 252 -18.20 24.46 14.65
C ALA A 252 -18.55 23.18 15.40
N LEU A 253 -19.80 22.76 15.27
CA LEU A 253 -20.30 21.48 15.78
C LEU A 253 -21.02 20.75 14.66
N GLY A 254 -20.93 19.43 14.62
CA GLY A 254 -21.64 18.63 13.64
C GLY A 254 -22.00 17.25 14.13
N ILE A 255 -23.07 16.71 13.56
CA ILE A 255 -23.53 15.34 13.76
C ILE A 255 -23.78 14.71 12.40
N GLY A 256 -23.34 13.47 12.23
CA GLY A 256 -23.50 12.69 11.01
C GLY A 256 -24.05 11.31 11.29
N VAL A 257 -25.02 10.88 10.49
CA VAL A 257 -25.59 9.54 10.52
C VAL A 257 -25.28 8.86 9.18
N ASP A 258 -24.40 7.86 9.20
CA ASP A 258 -23.97 7.05 8.04
C ASP A 258 -24.75 5.73 8.02
N TYR A 259 -26.04 5.82 7.65
CA TYR A 259 -26.92 4.67 7.46
C TYR A 259 -26.92 4.24 5.98
N SER A 260 -25.78 3.71 5.55
CA SER A 260 -25.52 3.27 4.16
C SER A 260 -26.74 2.57 3.53
N PRO A 261 -27.19 2.96 2.32
CA PRO A 261 -26.54 3.88 1.37
C PRO A 261 -26.76 5.38 1.61
N LEU A 262 -27.59 5.76 2.59
CA LEU A 262 -27.91 7.15 2.92
C LEU A 262 -26.95 7.70 4.00
N VAL A 263 -26.50 8.94 3.81
CA VAL A 263 -25.75 9.68 4.82
C VAL A 263 -26.43 11.02 5.04
N LEU A 264 -26.73 11.32 6.30
CA LEU A 264 -27.31 12.58 6.72
C LEU A 264 -26.30 13.28 7.63
N ASP A 265 -25.99 14.53 7.32
CA ASP A 265 -25.11 15.34 8.15
C ASP A 265 -25.77 16.67 8.46
N PHE A 266 -25.57 17.13 9.68
CA PHE A 266 -25.98 18.44 10.15
C PHE A 266 -24.79 19.13 10.81
N GLY A 267 -24.62 20.42 10.50
CA GLY A 267 -23.53 21.24 10.99
C GLY A 267 -24.06 22.59 11.45
N MET A 268 -23.51 23.09 12.55
CA MET A 268 -23.79 24.43 13.05
C MET A 268 -22.49 25.15 13.39
N ASN A 269 -22.44 26.45 13.17
CA ASN A 269 -21.35 27.31 13.60
C ASN A 269 -21.88 28.34 14.59
N VAL A 270 -21.30 28.37 15.78
CA VAL A 270 -21.66 29.26 16.88
C VAL A 270 -20.51 30.24 17.13
N PRO A 271 -20.73 31.56 17.04
CA PRO A 271 -19.68 32.55 17.27
C PRO A 271 -19.27 32.59 18.74
N THR A 272 -17.97 32.56 19.03
CA THR A 272 -17.45 32.41 20.40
C THR A 272 -17.42 33.72 21.19
N GLY A 273 -17.29 34.87 20.51
CA GLY A 273 -17.08 36.17 21.16
C GLY A 273 -18.34 37.00 21.47
N ASN A 274 -19.46 36.79 20.77
CA ASN A 274 -20.64 37.65 20.84
C ASN A 274 -21.95 36.84 20.78
N TRP A 275 -22.44 36.37 21.93
CA TRP A 275 -23.67 35.53 22.00
C TRP A 275 -24.96 36.33 21.75
N ASN A 276 -24.91 37.66 21.85
CA ASN A 276 -26.06 38.57 21.75
C ASN A 276 -26.34 39.09 20.32
N ARG A 277 -25.70 38.56 19.27
CA ARG A 277 -26.00 38.94 17.87
C ARG A 277 -26.61 37.77 17.11
N ASN A 278 -27.50 38.08 16.16
CA ASN A 278 -28.06 37.11 15.22
C ASN A 278 -26.93 36.65 14.25
N SER A 279 -26.09 35.75 14.73
CA SER A 279 -24.86 35.31 14.09
C SER A 279 -24.68 33.82 14.28
N GLY A 280 -24.23 33.15 13.23
CA GLY A 280 -24.04 31.70 13.21
C GLY A 280 -24.41 31.11 11.85
N ALA A 281 -24.20 29.80 11.70
CA ALA A 281 -24.57 29.11 10.47
C ALA A 281 -25.21 27.77 10.77
N TYR A 282 -26.15 27.35 9.93
CA TYR A 282 -26.78 26.04 9.97
C TYR A 282 -26.70 25.42 8.60
N VAL A 283 -26.28 24.16 8.54
CA VAL A 283 -26.07 23.43 7.30
C VAL A 283 -26.65 22.04 7.45
N LEU A 284 -27.51 21.64 6.53
CA LEU A 284 -28.02 20.28 6.40
C LEU A 284 -27.49 19.71 5.09
N SER A 285 -27.02 18.47 5.10
CA SER A 285 -26.67 17.75 3.88
C SER A 285 -27.16 16.31 3.91
N ALA A 286 -27.64 15.85 2.77
CA ALA A 286 -28.00 14.47 2.50
C ALA A 286 -27.13 13.95 1.35
N GLN A 287 -26.60 12.75 1.50
CA GLN A 287 -25.81 12.07 0.49
C GLN A 287 -26.36 10.67 0.26
N TRP A 288 -26.51 10.28 -1.00
CA TRP A 288 -26.88 8.94 -1.42
C TRP A 288 -25.72 8.28 -2.17
N ARG A 289 -25.37 7.05 -1.79
CA ARG A 289 -24.31 6.25 -2.43
C ARG A 289 -24.93 5.10 -3.21
N PHE A 290 -24.94 5.19 -4.54
CA PHE A 290 -25.57 4.20 -5.40
C PHE A 290 -24.77 2.90 -5.43
N GLY A 291 -25.41 1.77 -5.15
CA GLY A 291 -24.75 0.45 -5.13
C GLY A 291 -23.86 0.20 -3.92
N ALA A 292 -23.83 1.11 -2.94
CA ALA A 292 -23.18 0.83 -1.66
C ALA A 292 -23.97 -0.22 -0.88
N PRO A 293 -23.30 -1.17 -0.18
CA PRO A 293 -23.99 -2.14 0.65
C PRO A 293 -24.74 -1.46 1.79
N GLU A 294 -25.86 -2.06 2.21
CA GLU A 294 -26.62 -1.59 3.37
C GLU A 294 -25.77 -1.58 4.64
N PHE A 295 -26.12 -0.72 5.60
CA PHE A 295 -25.42 -0.62 6.88
C PHE A 295 -25.29 -1.98 7.59
N HIS A 296 -26.34 -2.80 7.59
CA HIS A 296 -26.34 -4.15 8.17
C HIS A 296 -25.33 -5.10 7.48
N GLY A 297 -25.10 -4.92 6.18
CA GLY A 297 -24.10 -5.68 5.42
C GLY A 297 -22.66 -5.42 5.88
N ARG A 298 -22.39 -4.29 6.57
CA ARG A 298 -21.07 -4.01 7.16
C ARG A 298 -20.76 -4.96 8.31
N PHE A 299 -21.74 -5.41 9.11
CA PHE A 299 -21.50 -6.34 10.23
C PHE A 299 -21.10 -7.74 9.73
N VAL A 300 -21.81 -8.26 8.72
CA VAL A 300 -21.52 -9.58 8.15
C VAL A 300 -20.20 -9.58 7.37
N GLY A 301 -19.97 -8.54 6.56
CA GLY A 301 -18.78 -8.42 5.73
C GLY A 301 -17.49 -8.11 6.50
N THR A 302 -17.56 -7.46 7.66
CA THR A 302 -16.39 -7.22 8.52
C THR A 302 -16.03 -8.44 9.35
N ALA A 303 -17.02 -9.18 9.86
CA ALA A 303 -16.76 -10.44 10.56
C ALA A 303 -16.13 -11.49 9.62
N ALA A 304 -16.66 -11.63 8.40
CA ALA A 304 -16.11 -12.53 7.39
C ALA A 304 -14.69 -12.13 6.97
N ARG A 305 -14.44 -10.86 6.64
CA ARG A 305 -13.07 -10.38 6.31
C ARG A 305 -12.11 -10.50 7.49
N ARG A 306 -12.54 -10.19 8.71
CA ARG A 306 -11.72 -10.35 9.92
C ARG A 306 -11.34 -11.82 10.12
N ALA A 307 -12.27 -12.75 9.86
CA ALA A 307 -12.00 -14.17 9.92
C ALA A 307 -11.03 -14.64 8.82
N GLU A 308 -11.14 -14.12 7.61
CA GLU A 308 -10.19 -14.40 6.52
C GLU A 308 -8.79 -13.83 6.79
N ASP A 309 -8.71 -12.57 7.24
CA ASP A 309 -7.44 -11.93 7.62
C ASP A 309 -6.75 -12.71 8.74
N LEU A 310 -7.49 -13.09 9.79
CA LEU A 310 -6.96 -13.91 10.88
C LEU A 310 -6.52 -15.30 10.38
N ARG A 311 -7.26 -15.93 9.46
CA ARG A 311 -6.83 -17.20 8.85
C ARG A 311 -5.55 -17.05 8.04
N GLY A 312 -5.41 -15.94 7.30
CA GLY A 312 -4.19 -15.60 6.58
C GLY A 312 -3.00 -15.41 7.52
N GLU A 313 -3.19 -14.65 8.61
CA GLU A 313 -2.18 -14.40 9.63
C GLU A 313 -1.74 -15.69 10.33
N ILE A 314 -2.69 -16.57 10.68
CA ILE A 314 -2.38 -17.90 11.23
C ILE A 314 -1.55 -18.72 10.24
N GLY A 315 -1.92 -18.73 8.96
CA GLY A 315 -1.15 -19.46 7.93
C GLY A 315 0.27 -18.91 7.72
N GLU A 316 0.47 -17.60 7.82
CA GLU A 316 1.81 -17.00 7.79
C GLU A 316 2.63 -17.35 9.03
N LEU A 317 2.03 -17.31 10.22
CA LEU A 317 2.67 -17.70 11.46
C LEU A 317 3.08 -19.17 11.46
N GLU A 318 2.25 -20.06 10.92
CA GLU A 318 2.58 -21.49 10.75
C GLU A 318 3.76 -21.70 9.79
N ARG A 319 3.82 -20.96 8.67
CA ARG A 319 4.98 -21.00 7.77
C ARG A 319 6.24 -20.50 8.46
N ARG A 320 6.17 -19.36 9.16
CA ARG A 320 7.31 -18.84 9.93
C ARG A 320 7.79 -19.82 10.99
N ARG A 321 6.87 -20.50 11.67
CA ARG A 321 7.19 -21.56 12.65
C ARG A 321 7.94 -22.71 11.98
N LYS A 322 7.44 -23.20 10.83
CA LYS A 322 8.06 -24.31 10.09
C LYS A 322 9.44 -23.95 9.52
N ASP A 323 9.60 -22.73 9.02
CA ASP A 323 10.90 -22.23 8.56
C ASP A 323 11.88 -22.11 9.72
N ALA A 324 11.44 -21.62 10.88
CA ALA A 324 12.25 -21.54 12.09
C ALA A 324 12.65 -22.94 12.60
N GLU A 325 11.74 -23.91 12.62
CA GLU A 325 12.03 -25.32 12.95
C GLU A 325 13.05 -25.93 11.99
N THR A 326 12.96 -25.63 10.69
CA THR A 326 13.90 -26.14 9.68
C THR A 326 15.30 -25.53 9.88
N ARG A 327 15.38 -24.23 10.19
CA ARG A 327 16.65 -23.58 10.53
C ARG A 327 17.26 -24.14 11.81
N ALA A 328 16.44 -24.39 12.83
CA ALA A 328 16.92 -25.01 14.07
C ALA A 328 17.52 -26.39 13.82
N ARG A 329 16.86 -27.24 13.03
CA ARG A 329 17.39 -28.56 12.64
C ARG A 329 18.67 -28.48 11.81
N ALA A 330 18.79 -27.49 10.94
CA ALA A 330 20.02 -27.28 10.16
C ALA A 330 21.19 -26.91 11.10
N VAL A 331 20.96 -26.01 12.06
CA VAL A 331 21.96 -25.63 13.07
C VAL A 331 22.36 -26.83 13.93
N GLU A 332 21.41 -27.67 14.35
CA GLU A 332 21.71 -28.90 15.10
C GLU A 332 22.56 -29.88 14.28
N ALA A 333 22.27 -30.06 12.99
CA ALA A 333 23.07 -30.92 12.11
C ALA A 333 24.49 -30.38 11.89
N ASP A 334 24.64 -29.07 11.72
CA ASP A 334 25.94 -28.41 11.61
C ASP A 334 26.76 -28.59 12.89
N GLN A 335 26.11 -28.45 14.06
CA GLN A 335 26.76 -28.68 15.35
C GLN A 335 27.26 -30.13 15.48
N GLN A 336 26.45 -31.13 15.11
CA GLN A 336 26.86 -32.53 15.12
C GLN A 336 28.02 -32.81 14.16
N SER A 337 28.03 -32.17 12.98
CA SER A 337 29.13 -32.29 12.03
C SER A 337 30.42 -31.70 12.59
N LEU A 338 30.35 -30.52 13.21
CA LEU A 338 31.49 -29.87 13.86
C LEU A 338 32.03 -30.72 15.01
N GLU A 339 31.17 -31.26 15.87
CA GLU A 339 31.57 -32.19 16.94
C GLU A 339 32.27 -33.44 16.39
N GLY A 340 31.78 -33.98 15.26
CA GLY A 340 32.44 -35.07 14.55
C GLY A 340 33.83 -34.72 14.02
N GLN A 341 33.98 -33.52 13.43
CA GLN A 341 35.28 -33.03 12.94
C GLN A 341 36.29 -32.84 14.08
N VAL A 342 35.85 -32.27 15.21
CA VAL A 342 36.70 -32.10 16.39
C VAL A 342 37.21 -33.44 16.90
N ARG A 343 36.34 -34.46 17.02
CA ARG A 343 36.75 -35.81 17.44
C ARG A 343 37.76 -36.44 16.49
N ALA A 344 37.56 -36.30 15.18
CA ALA A 344 38.49 -36.82 14.18
C ALA A 344 39.87 -36.15 14.26
N GLU A 345 39.92 -34.84 14.49
CA GLU A 345 41.18 -34.11 14.71
C GLU A 345 41.86 -34.49 16.03
N GLU A 346 41.09 -34.71 17.11
CA GLU A 346 41.63 -35.22 18.38
C GLU A 346 42.27 -36.61 18.23
N GLU A 347 41.63 -37.52 17.49
CA GLU A 347 42.20 -38.83 17.17
C GLU A 347 43.48 -38.71 16.34
N ARG A 348 43.49 -37.81 15.36
CA ARG A 348 44.67 -37.55 14.52
C ARG A 348 45.84 -36.99 15.32
N LEU A 349 45.57 -36.08 16.26
CA LEU A 349 46.58 -35.55 17.19
C LEU A 349 47.17 -36.65 18.07
N ARG A 350 46.34 -37.56 18.59
CA ARG A 350 46.82 -38.72 19.35
C ARG A 350 47.72 -39.62 18.50
N GLN A 351 47.30 -39.90 17.27
CA GLN A 351 48.10 -40.72 16.35
C GLN A 351 49.45 -40.08 16.03
N LEU A 352 49.49 -38.77 15.78
CA LEU A 352 50.74 -38.02 15.57
C LEU A 352 51.64 -38.02 16.81
N GLN A 353 51.07 -37.94 18.01
CA GLN A 353 51.84 -38.04 19.27
C GLN A 353 52.47 -39.42 19.43
N ASP A 354 51.71 -40.48 19.19
CA ASP A 354 52.20 -41.86 19.24
C ASP A 354 53.29 -42.11 18.19
N ASP A 355 53.09 -41.62 16.96
CA ASP A 355 54.08 -41.69 15.88
C ASP A 355 55.38 -40.96 16.26
N SER A 356 55.29 -39.75 16.82
CA SER A 356 56.46 -38.99 17.30
C SER A 356 57.21 -39.77 18.38
N ARG A 357 56.48 -40.35 19.34
CA ARG A 357 57.06 -41.13 20.45
C ARG A 357 57.76 -42.40 19.95
N ASN A 358 57.17 -43.07 18.96
CA ASN A 358 57.75 -44.22 18.30
C ASN A 358 59.02 -43.83 17.50
N LEU A 359 58.99 -42.68 16.82
CA LEU A 359 60.14 -42.14 16.09
C LEU A 359 61.29 -41.79 17.02
N GLU A 360 61.03 -41.11 18.13
CA GLU A 360 62.02 -40.81 19.18
C GLU A 360 62.67 -42.10 19.69
N SER A 361 61.85 -43.09 20.04
CA SER A 361 62.33 -44.42 20.47
C SER A 361 63.20 -45.09 19.39
N SER A 362 62.84 -44.93 18.11
CA SER A 362 63.61 -45.49 16.98
C SER A 362 64.95 -44.79 16.75
N VAL A 363 65.00 -43.47 16.96
CA VAL A 363 66.23 -42.66 16.88
C VAL A 363 67.15 -43.01 18.04
N GLU A 364 66.59 -43.18 19.25
CA GLU A 364 67.33 -43.58 20.44
C GLU A 364 67.93 -44.99 20.29
N ARG A 365 67.15 -45.96 19.78
CA ARG A 365 67.67 -47.29 19.41
C ARG A 365 68.81 -47.20 18.39
N ARG A 366 68.63 -46.46 17.29
CA ARG A 366 69.69 -46.29 16.29
C ARG A 366 70.94 -45.63 16.86
N ARG A 367 70.80 -44.66 17.77
CA ARG A 367 71.93 -44.04 18.47
C ARG A 367 72.64 -45.03 19.39
N TYR A 368 71.89 -45.86 20.11
CA TYR A 368 72.44 -46.94 20.93
C TYR A 368 73.24 -47.93 20.07
N ASP A 369 72.68 -48.36 18.93
CA ASP A 369 73.31 -49.27 17.97
C ASP A 369 74.58 -48.67 17.33
N LEU A 370 74.57 -47.37 17.02
CA LEU A 370 75.74 -46.62 16.51
C LEU A 370 76.86 -46.48 17.57
N GLY A 371 76.52 -46.45 18.86
CA GLY A 371 77.47 -46.35 19.97
C GLY A 371 78.00 -47.70 20.48
N HIS A 372 77.33 -48.80 20.13
CA HIS A 372 77.72 -50.16 20.50
C HIS A 372 77.64 -51.05 19.25
N PRO A 373 78.70 -51.10 18.42
CA PRO A 373 78.75 -52.02 17.27
C PRO A 373 78.79 -53.46 17.79
N ALA A 374 77.61 -54.05 17.96
CA ALA A 374 77.47 -55.46 18.25
C ALA A 374 77.80 -56.25 16.98
N SER A 375 78.77 -57.15 17.12
CA SER A 375 79.14 -58.20 16.20
C SER A 375 77.92 -58.97 15.67
N GLU A 376 77.87 -59.15 14.35
CA GLU A 376 76.96 -60.10 13.69
C GLU A 376 76.96 -61.45 14.39
N PRO A 377 75.78 -62.07 14.50
CA PRO A 377 75.72 -63.46 14.04
C PRO A 377 74.46 -63.80 13.23
N ALA A 378 74.73 -64.46 12.10
CA ALA A 378 74.10 -65.68 11.59
C ALA A 378 72.57 -65.84 11.58
N VAL A 379 72.02 -65.88 10.36
CA VAL A 379 70.88 -66.74 9.96
C VAL A 379 71.45 -68.13 9.58
N PRO A 380 70.73 -69.28 9.60
CA PRO A 380 69.27 -69.46 9.69
C PRO A 380 68.76 -70.70 10.47
N ALA A 381 67.45 -70.77 10.76
CA ALA A 381 66.64 -72.00 10.65
C ALA A 381 65.14 -71.73 10.87
N ALA A 382 64.31 -72.42 10.09
CA ALA A 382 62.87 -72.26 9.98
C ALA A 382 62.08 -73.05 11.04
N VAL A 383 60.91 -72.53 11.45
CA VAL A 383 59.74 -73.32 11.87
C VAL A 383 58.45 -72.67 11.33
N ARG A 384 57.55 -73.54 10.86
CA ARG A 384 56.28 -73.31 10.16
C ARG A 384 55.10 -73.13 11.12
N GLU A 385 54.11 -72.31 10.74
CA GLU A 385 52.64 -72.41 10.92
C GLU A 385 52.05 -71.02 10.62
N ALA A 386 50.85 -70.75 10.07
CA ALA A 386 49.79 -71.49 9.40
C ALA A 386 49.06 -70.44 8.52
N ALA A 387 48.61 -70.82 7.33
CA ALA A 387 47.92 -69.94 6.38
C ALA A 387 46.39 -70.07 6.50
N PRO A 388 45.63 -69.03 6.11
CA PRO A 388 44.35 -69.24 5.46
C PRO A 388 44.40 -68.83 3.98
N SER A 389 44.10 -69.82 3.13
CA SER A 389 43.39 -69.71 1.83
C SER A 389 41.99 -69.11 2.09
N SER A 390 41.31 -68.31 1.27
CA SER A 390 40.98 -68.42 -0.17
C SER A 390 40.43 -67.06 -0.67
N ARG A 391 40.84 -66.53 -1.83
CA ARG A 391 40.26 -66.75 -3.17
C ARG A 391 38.83 -66.19 -3.37
N ALA A 392 38.74 -65.03 -4.02
CA ALA A 392 37.65 -64.65 -4.94
C ALA A 392 38.14 -63.48 -5.83
N ALA A 393 39.01 -63.75 -6.81
CA ALA A 393 38.61 -63.98 -8.19
C ALA A 393 37.82 -62.82 -8.82
N VAL A 394 38.55 -61.77 -9.19
CA VAL A 394 38.13 -60.74 -10.14
C VAL A 394 37.95 -61.40 -11.51
N LYS A 395 36.70 -61.72 -11.85
CA LYS A 395 36.33 -62.12 -13.22
C LYS A 395 36.10 -60.86 -14.07
N LYS A 396 37.08 -60.54 -14.90
CA LYS A 396 36.92 -59.74 -16.12
C LYS A 396 35.93 -60.48 -17.03
N ALA A 397 34.72 -59.94 -17.17
CA ALA A 397 33.76 -60.36 -18.18
C ALA A 397 33.63 -59.24 -19.23
N SER A 398 34.08 -59.56 -20.44
CA SER A 398 33.40 -59.29 -21.71
C SER A 398 32.70 -57.93 -21.86
N ARG A 399 33.40 -57.01 -22.52
CA ARG A 399 32.85 -55.82 -23.15
C ARG A 399 31.97 -56.25 -24.34
N ARG A 400 30.73 -56.67 -24.05
CA ARG A 400 29.69 -56.87 -25.06
C ARG A 400 29.24 -55.49 -25.54
N ALA A 401 29.31 -55.23 -26.84
CA ALA A 401 28.76 -54.04 -27.46
C ALA A 401 27.33 -53.81 -26.93
N PRO A 402 26.94 -52.58 -26.53
CA PRO A 402 25.55 -52.34 -26.19
C PRO A 402 24.71 -52.64 -27.43
N ALA A 403 23.83 -53.63 -27.32
CA ALA A 403 22.66 -53.70 -28.16
C ALA A 403 22.03 -52.31 -28.13
N ARG A 404 21.79 -51.72 -29.30
CA ARG A 404 21.13 -50.43 -29.45
C ARG A 404 19.92 -50.40 -28.51
N GLY A 405 20.06 -49.69 -27.39
CA GLY A 405 18.92 -49.31 -26.58
C GLY A 405 17.94 -48.53 -27.44
N PRO A 406 16.66 -48.44 -27.07
CA PRO A 406 15.72 -47.63 -27.80
C PRO A 406 16.32 -46.23 -28.01
N SER A 407 16.37 -45.79 -29.26
CA SER A 407 16.91 -44.48 -29.60
C SER A 407 16.01 -43.43 -28.97
N PHE A 408 16.45 -42.85 -27.86
CA PHE A 408 15.81 -41.68 -27.30
C PHE A 408 15.90 -40.53 -28.32
N PRO A 409 14.88 -39.66 -28.42
CA PRO A 409 13.69 -39.63 -27.58
C PRO A 409 12.61 -40.64 -28.00
N LEU A 410 12.00 -41.30 -27.02
CA LEU A 410 10.81 -42.14 -27.21
C LEU A 410 9.52 -41.30 -27.04
N ARG A 411 8.40 -41.79 -27.57
CA ARG A 411 7.07 -41.22 -27.31
C ARG A 411 6.20 -42.25 -26.61
N HIS A 412 5.62 -41.89 -25.48
CA HIS A 412 4.67 -42.71 -24.72
C HIS A 412 3.29 -42.06 -24.73
N ARG A 413 2.23 -42.82 -24.97
CA ARG A 413 0.85 -42.33 -24.85
C ARG A 413 0.34 -42.65 -23.46
N VAL A 414 -0.02 -41.62 -22.71
CA VAL A 414 -0.44 -41.72 -21.31
C VAL A 414 -1.71 -42.56 -21.21
N GLN A 415 -1.64 -43.65 -20.45
CA GLN A 415 -2.78 -44.51 -20.12
C GLN A 415 -3.36 -44.11 -18.76
N PRO A 416 -4.65 -44.38 -18.49
CA PRO A 416 -5.24 -44.16 -17.17
C PRO A 416 -4.45 -44.87 -16.07
N GLY A 417 -4.01 -44.13 -15.06
CA GLY A 417 -3.20 -44.65 -13.93
C GLY A 417 -1.68 -44.60 -14.14
N ASP A 418 -1.20 -44.04 -15.25
CA ASP A 418 0.21 -43.72 -15.43
C ASP A 418 0.64 -42.60 -14.46
N THR A 419 1.83 -42.76 -13.88
CA THR A 419 2.48 -41.71 -13.08
C THR A 419 3.89 -41.49 -13.60
N LEU A 420 4.43 -40.28 -13.50
CA LEU A 420 5.78 -39.96 -13.97
C LEU A 420 6.86 -40.86 -13.34
N ARG A 421 6.65 -41.28 -12.09
CA ARG A 421 7.54 -42.24 -11.39
C ARG A 421 7.47 -43.65 -11.97
N ARG A 422 6.28 -44.17 -12.29
CA ARG A 422 6.14 -45.48 -12.96
C ARG A 422 6.71 -45.45 -14.37
N LEU A 423 6.55 -44.33 -15.08
CA LEU A 423 7.16 -44.15 -16.40
C LEU A 423 8.70 -44.07 -16.30
N ALA A 424 9.24 -43.39 -15.29
CA ALA A 424 10.69 -43.39 -15.05
C ALA A 424 11.23 -44.78 -14.71
N ASP A 425 10.51 -45.55 -13.89
CA ASP A 425 10.85 -46.95 -13.61
C ASP A 425 10.80 -47.82 -14.89
N LEU A 426 9.76 -47.66 -15.71
CA LEU A 426 9.56 -48.42 -16.95
C LEU A 426 10.63 -48.14 -18.02
N TYR A 427 11.02 -46.86 -18.20
CA TYR A 427 11.90 -46.44 -19.29
C TYR A 427 13.37 -46.28 -18.89
N TYR A 428 13.64 -45.95 -17.62
CA TYR A 428 14.99 -45.74 -17.11
C TYR A 428 15.43 -46.80 -16.09
N GLY A 429 14.51 -47.63 -15.58
CA GLY A 429 14.80 -48.57 -14.50
C GLY A 429 15.06 -47.89 -13.15
N ASP A 430 14.75 -46.59 -13.04
CA ASP A 430 14.96 -45.78 -11.84
C ASP A 430 13.81 -44.79 -11.64
N PRO A 431 12.92 -45.00 -10.64
CA PRO A 431 11.80 -44.12 -10.36
C PRO A 431 12.20 -42.69 -9.95
N SER A 432 13.45 -42.48 -9.51
CA SER A 432 13.94 -41.16 -9.08
C SER A 432 14.15 -40.18 -10.24
N LEU A 433 14.24 -40.69 -11.47
CA LEU A 433 14.48 -39.89 -12.68
C LEU A 433 13.20 -39.29 -13.29
N TRP A 434 12.07 -39.31 -12.57
CA TRP A 434 10.79 -38.78 -13.03
C TRP A 434 10.82 -37.28 -13.37
N GLU A 435 11.68 -36.50 -12.69
CA GLU A 435 11.88 -35.07 -12.96
C GLU A 435 12.33 -34.80 -14.40
N GLN A 436 13.10 -35.72 -15.00
CA GLN A 436 13.58 -35.56 -16.38
C GLN A 436 12.44 -35.72 -17.40
N ILE A 437 11.43 -36.53 -17.09
CA ILE A 437 10.23 -36.69 -17.91
C ILE A 437 9.33 -35.47 -17.75
N TYR A 438 9.23 -34.93 -16.53
CA TYR A 438 8.48 -33.70 -16.24
C TYR A 438 9.04 -32.49 -17.01
N ASP A 439 10.35 -32.24 -16.88
CA ASP A 439 11.02 -31.10 -17.51
C ASP A 439 10.94 -31.13 -19.05
N ALA A 440 10.84 -32.33 -19.63
CA ALA A 440 10.70 -32.50 -21.07
C ALA A 440 9.27 -32.31 -21.59
N ASN A 441 8.24 -32.29 -20.73
CA ASN A 441 6.83 -32.25 -21.09
C ASN A 441 5.97 -31.34 -20.17
N PRO A 442 6.37 -30.10 -19.89
CA PRO A 442 5.66 -29.23 -18.94
C PRO A 442 4.21 -28.93 -19.35
N GLU A 443 3.92 -28.96 -20.65
CA GLU A 443 2.60 -28.70 -21.23
C GLU A 443 1.61 -29.88 -21.14
N ASN A 444 2.11 -31.10 -20.87
CA ASN A 444 1.31 -32.33 -20.81
C ASN A 444 1.21 -32.91 -19.39
N VAL A 445 1.54 -32.09 -18.38
CA VAL A 445 1.47 -32.47 -16.96
C VAL A 445 0.68 -31.41 -16.20
N GLU A 446 -0.46 -31.80 -15.63
CA GLU A 446 -1.28 -30.93 -14.78
C GLU A 446 -1.19 -31.40 -13.32
N ARG A 447 -0.87 -30.48 -12.41
CA ARG A 447 -0.76 -30.75 -10.96
C ARG A 447 0.17 -31.93 -10.61
N GLY A 448 1.21 -32.15 -11.43
CA GLY A 448 2.20 -33.24 -11.25
C GLY A 448 1.77 -34.61 -11.79
N LEU A 449 0.60 -34.70 -12.44
CA LEU A 449 0.10 -35.92 -13.11
C LEU A 449 0.10 -35.74 -14.63
N PRO A 450 0.51 -36.77 -15.39
CA PRO A 450 0.46 -36.70 -16.86
C PRO A 450 -1.00 -36.71 -17.34
N VAL A 451 -1.32 -35.86 -18.32
CA VAL A 451 -2.67 -35.76 -18.88
C VAL A 451 -2.99 -37.03 -19.68
N GLU A 452 -4.10 -37.69 -19.34
CA GLU A 452 -4.52 -38.94 -19.98
C GLU A 452 -4.70 -38.77 -21.49
N GLY A 453 -4.17 -39.71 -22.28
CA GLY A 453 -4.23 -39.68 -23.75
C GLY A 453 -3.19 -38.78 -24.43
N ALA A 454 -2.45 -37.94 -23.69
CA ALA A 454 -1.38 -37.10 -24.23
C ALA A 454 -0.15 -37.93 -24.63
N SER A 455 0.68 -37.41 -25.54
CA SER A 455 1.92 -38.06 -25.98
C SER A 455 3.13 -37.41 -25.30
N LEU A 456 3.70 -38.10 -24.32
CA LEU A 456 4.90 -37.66 -23.60
C LEU A 456 6.16 -38.04 -24.37
N ARG A 457 7.08 -37.09 -24.48
CA ARG A 457 8.44 -37.28 -24.97
C ARG A 457 9.35 -37.74 -23.84
N ILE A 458 9.96 -38.92 -23.99
CA ILE A 458 10.88 -39.47 -23.00
C ILE A 458 12.31 -39.20 -23.47
N PRO A 459 13.06 -38.28 -22.82
CA PRO A 459 14.43 -37.95 -23.18
C PRO A 459 15.42 -39.05 -22.76
N ALA A 460 16.67 -38.98 -23.22
CA ALA A 460 17.73 -39.86 -22.72
C ALA A 460 18.05 -39.52 -21.24
N PRO A 461 18.28 -40.53 -20.37
CA PRO A 461 18.55 -40.28 -18.96
C PRO A 461 19.90 -39.57 -18.79
N LYS A 462 19.88 -38.38 -18.19
CA LYS A 462 21.10 -37.68 -17.75
C LYS A 462 21.54 -38.29 -16.43
N ARG A 463 22.67 -39.02 -16.42
CA ARG A 463 23.31 -39.45 -15.16
C ARG A 463 23.91 -38.20 -14.49
N ARG A 464 23.51 -37.93 -13.24
CA ARG A 464 24.10 -36.89 -12.40
C ARG A 464 25.41 -37.35 -11.80
#